data_AF-A0A953G091-F1
#
_entry.id   AF-A0A953G091-F1
#
_cell.length_a   1.000
_cell.length_b   1.000
_cell.length_c   1.000
_cell.angle_alpha   90.00
_cell.angle_beta   90.00
_cell.angle_gamma   90.00
#
_symmetry.space_group_name_H-M   'P 1'
#
loop_
_entity.id
_entity.type
_entity.pdbx_description
1 polymer ?
#
loop_
_entity_poly.entity_id
_entity_poly.type
_entity_poly.pdbx_seq_one_letter_code
_entity_poly.pdbx_strand_id
1 'polypeptide(L)'
;MMRILLPEQAWIDYQPASFGSRAMAYLIDFAIRWTIILLLIYLILSLTPLMESLNIWGAVRSVAQNGGSHISSALLACIVLLFFLTEWAYAIYFEVRRDGLTPGKKLVGLRVVDERGFSISLASSFLRNAFMLIDLLPGVGAVGFISMLFTPRSQRIGDLVARTLVVYDFKGREDLIHKSAVATDALTLPLQHYRVLEAYLRRREQIHAAEKAELQQQLIRSITQAQPKALPPAQGSSPERLDQWLDELFKRAQPEKSQQYHRAQSSDPIKWRKLQYDLNLAEGEIRQLRRATGMLSSQTLHRIALAYQRLCQLYSELSTFFPDTQEALRAASLVRFGRRVIYGRRLVDREDRRQAPWIDRVRHGYREAWPFIMGAIGLMTISAGLTAALVILNPNLSWLILSEDAIQSLTEGRLWTEGIKGLNAVSSSRIMTNNIQVSILAFTLGIAGGFGTILVLVFNGASLGGIFAALSHYGMAHRLFNFVVAHGFLEMSIIAVAAGCGLALGDALLHPRDLTRVKSLQLRGRALFDLIIFSSMGLVVAGLVEGFVSPYEQLPTAVKLIFGLALGAAYWLTLLAPFAPRTAAGTLLASNQRSSSP
;
A
#
# COMPACT_ATOMS: atom_id res chain seq x y z
N MET A 1 -1.20 -19.68 -8.68
CA MET A 1 -0.49 -19.77 -7.37
C MET A 1 0.97 -19.38 -7.57
N MET A 2 1.62 -18.86 -6.52
CA MET A 2 3.06 -18.60 -6.53
C MET A 2 3.75 -19.67 -5.67
N ARG A 3 4.67 -20.43 -6.25
CA ARG A 3 5.35 -21.55 -5.61
C ARG A 3 6.83 -21.24 -5.44
N ILE A 4 7.37 -21.40 -4.23
CA ILE A 4 8.75 -21.07 -3.89
C ILE A 4 9.44 -22.30 -3.33
N LEU A 5 10.59 -22.66 -3.90
CA LEU A 5 11.47 -23.69 -3.36
C LEU A 5 12.32 -23.10 -2.23
N LEU A 6 12.30 -23.75 -1.08
CA LEU A 6 13.15 -23.38 0.05
C LEU A 6 14.53 -24.01 -0.07
N PRO A 7 15.57 -23.38 0.54
CA PRO A 7 16.88 -24.02 0.70
C PRO A 7 16.80 -25.41 1.32
N GLU A 8 15.83 -25.61 2.22
CA GLU A 8 15.54 -26.87 2.89
C GLU A 8 14.75 -27.87 2.03
N GLN A 9 14.69 -27.66 0.70
CA GLN A 9 14.03 -28.49 -0.32
C GLN A 9 12.51 -28.69 -0.15
N ALA A 10 11.86 -27.90 0.70
CA ALA A 10 10.40 -27.85 0.80
C ALA A 10 9.82 -26.87 -0.24
N TRP A 11 8.61 -27.13 -0.73
CA TRP A 11 7.87 -26.20 -1.59
C TRP A 11 6.81 -25.46 -0.78
N ILE A 12 6.82 -24.12 -0.79
CA ILE A 12 5.72 -23.32 -0.22
C ILE A 12 4.89 -22.73 -1.32
N ASP A 13 3.58 -22.95 -1.21
CA ASP A 13 2.58 -22.32 -2.04
C ASP A 13 2.00 -21.06 -1.36
N TYR A 14 1.95 -19.99 -2.15
CA TYR A 14 1.27 -18.75 -1.85
C TYR A 14 0.07 -18.62 -2.78
N GLN A 15 -1.12 -18.57 -2.17
CA GLN A 15 -2.36 -18.33 -2.89
C GLN A 15 -2.63 -16.81 -2.93
N PRO A 16 -2.64 -16.19 -4.13
CA PRO A 16 -3.01 -14.80 -4.26
C PRO A 16 -4.43 -14.56 -3.76
N ALA A 17 -4.64 -13.45 -3.08
CA ALA A 17 -5.94 -13.03 -2.60
C ALA A 17 -6.82 -12.60 -3.78
N SER A 18 -8.07 -13.07 -3.80
CA SER A 18 -9.05 -12.63 -4.80
C SER A 18 -9.42 -11.16 -4.61
N PHE A 19 -10.01 -10.57 -5.65
CA PHE A 19 -10.54 -9.20 -5.57
C PHE A 19 -11.53 -9.05 -4.41
N GLY A 20 -12.48 -9.97 -4.24
CA GLY A 20 -13.50 -9.89 -3.19
C GLY A 20 -12.92 -9.84 -1.77
N SER A 21 -11.94 -10.71 -1.46
CA SER A 21 -11.28 -10.68 -0.15
C SER A 21 -10.47 -9.40 0.05
N ARG A 22 -9.81 -8.89 -1.00
CA ARG A 22 -9.08 -7.61 -0.93
C ARG A 22 -10.01 -6.42 -0.71
N ALA A 23 -11.14 -6.38 -1.41
CA ALA A 23 -12.17 -5.36 -1.25
C ALA A 23 -12.76 -5.38 0.17
N MET A 24 -13.07 -6.56 0.69
CA MET A 24 -13.54 -6.72 2.08
C MET A 24 -12.51 -6.18 3.09
N ALA A 25 -11.23 -6.53 2.93
CA ALA A 25 -10.18 -6.03 3.79
C ALA A 25 -10.05 -4.50 3.72
N TYR A 26 -10.18 -3.92 2.52
CA TYR A 26 -10.19 -2.46 2.32
C TYR A 26 -11.40 -1.80 2.99
N LEU A 27 -12.61 -2.36 2.85
CA LEU A 27 -13.82 -1.82 3.49
C LEU A 27 -13.73 -1.85 5.02
N ILE A 28 -13.16 -2.91 5.58
CA ILE A 28 -12.92 -2.98 7.04
C ILE A 28 -11.87 -1.94 7.46
N ASP A 29 -10.76 -1.82 6.73
CA ASP A 29 -9.76 -0.79 7.02
C ASP A 29 -10.32 0.64 6.84
N PHE A 30 -11.23 0.84 5.88
CA PHE A 30 -11.95 2.09 5.67
C PHE A 30 -12.87 2.41 6.85
N ALA A 31 -13.68 1.45 7.28
CA ALA A 31 -14.54 1.61 8.46
C ALA A 31 -13.72 1.95 9.71
N ILE A 32 -12.61 1.24 9.95
CA ILE A 32 -11.71 1.53 11.09
C ILE A 32 -11.16 2.96 11.02
N ARG A 33 -10.66 3.39 9.86
CA ARG A 33 -10.14 4.76 9.68
C ARG A 33 -11.21 5.82 9.94
N TRP A 34 -12.41 5.63 9.38
CA TRP A 34 -13.53 6.57 9.59
C TRP A 34 -14.03 6.56 11.02
N THR A 35 -14.08 5.40 11.71
CA THR A 35 -14.41 5.36 13.13
C THR A 35 -13.38 6.12 13.97
N ILE A 36 -12.08 5.98 13.69
CA ILE A 36 -11.02 6.76 14.37
C ILE A 36 -11.24 8.26 14.16
N ILE A 37 -11.54 8.67 12.92
CA ILE A 37 -11.80 10.08 12.58
C ILE A 37 -13.04 10.58 13.32
N LEU A 38 -14.15 9.85 13.30
CA LEU A 38 -15.39 10.23 13.98
C LEU A 38 -15.24 10.28 15.50
N LEU A 39 -14.51 9.34 16.11
CA LEU A 39 -14.21 9.35 17.53
C LEU A 39 -13.32 10.54 17.91
N LEU A 40 -12.36 10.90 17.08
CA LEU A 40 -11.55 12.11 17.30
C LEU A 40 -12.43 13.36 17.25
N ILE A 41 -13.29 13.48 16.23
CA ILE A 41 -14.23 14.60 16.10
C ILE A 41 -15.14 14.67 17.33
N TYR A 42 -15.72 13.54 17.75
CA TYR A 42 -16.57 13.47 18.94
C TYR A 42 -15.81 13.83 20.22
N LEU A 43 -14.57 13.34 20.39
CA LEU A 43 -13.73 13.71 21.54
C LEU A 43 -13.47 15.21 21.57
N ILE A 44 -13.15 15.82 20.43
CA ILE A 44 -12.93 17.27 20.34
C ILE A 44 -14.21 18.02 20.69
N LEU A 45 -15.35 17.63 20.13
CA LEU A 45 -16.65 18.25 20.41
C LEU A 45 -17.15 18.04 21.84
N SER A 46 -16.77 16.93 22.50
CA SER A 46 -17.15 16.67 23.91
C SER A 46 -16.23 17.36 24.92
N LEU A 47 -15.01 17.70 24.53
CA LEU A 47 -14.09 18.48 25.34
C LEU A 47 -14.36 20.00 25.27
N THR A 48 -15.07 20.50 24.26
CA THR A 48 -15.34 21.95 24.14
C THR A 48 -16.04 22.57 25.35
N PRO A 49 -17.07 21.96 26.00
CA PRO A 49 -17.74 22.56 27.15
C PRO A 49 -16.88 22.48 28.43
N LEU A 50 -16.07 21.43 28.57
CA LEU A 50 -15.10 21.30 29.68
C LEU A 50 -14.00 22.35 29.56
N MET A 51 -13.51 22.59 28.34
CA MET A 51 -12.55 23.65 28.07
C MET A 51 -13.13 25.03 28.33
N GLU A 52 -14.45 25.20 28.18
CA GLU A 52 -15.16 26.43 28.54
C GLU A 52 -15.33 26.59 30.04
N SER A 53 -15.74 25.54 30.74
CA SER A 53 -15.96 25.57 32.19
C SER A 53 -14.68 25.76 33.01
N LEU A 54 -13.55 25.22 32.54
CA LEU A 54 -12.23 25.42 33.15
C LEU A 54 -11.64 26.80 32.83
N ASN A 55 -12.40 27.67 32.15
CA ASN A 55 -11.92 28.91 31.56
C ASN A 55 -10.63 28.70 30.76
N ILE A 56 -10.39 27.49 30.22
CA ILE A 56 -9.24 27.22 29.37
C ILE A 56 -9.37 28.13 28.17
N TRP A 57 -10.56 28.26 27.57
CA TRP A 57 -10.80 29.24 26.51
C TRP A 57 -10.55 30.68 26.93
N GLY A 58 -10.77 31.07 28.20
CA GLY A 58 -10.45 32.41 28.69
C GLY A 58 -8.97 32.63 29.00
N ALA A 59 -8.26 31.65 29.56
CA ALA A 59 -6.81 31.64 29.73
C ALA A 59 -6.08 31.58 28.38
N VAL A 60 -6.66 30.86 27.42
CA VAL A 60 -6.29 30.83 26.01
C VAL A 60 -6.57 32.16 25.34
N ARG A 61 -7.72 32.80 25.60
CA ARG A 61 -8.06 34.14 25.09
C ARG A 61 -7.17 35.22 25.69
N SER A 62 -6.78 35.12 26.97
CA SER A 62 -5.88 36.10 27.60
C SER A 62 -4.45 35.98 27.08
N VAL A 63 -3.98 34.78 26.76
CA VAL A 63 -2.74 34.58 25.96
C VAL A 63 -2.92 35.10 24.52
N ALA A 64 -4.11 34.94 23.93
CA ALA A 64 -4.42 35.40 22.58
C ALA A 64 -4.74 36.91 22.44
N GLN A 65 -4.93 37.66 23.54
CA GLN A 65 -5.10 39.12 23.47
C GLN A 65 -3.80 39.85 23.10
N ASN A 66 -2.65 39.17 23.18
CA ASN A 66 -1.37 39.64 22.63
C ASN A 66 -1.01 39.00 21.27
N GLY A 67 -1.91 38.18 20.69
CA GLY A 67 -1.75 37.51 19.38
C GLY A 67 -3.04 36.77 19.00
N GLY A 68 -3.80 37.31 18.04
CA GLY A 68 -5.24 37.05 17.85
C GLY A 68 -5.68 35.60 17.57
N SER A 69 -6.78 35.17 18.22
CA SER A 69 -7.65 34.02 17.87
C SER A 69 -6.99 32.75 17.31
N HIS A 70 -5.91 32.25 17.93
CA HIS A 70 -5.08 31.16 17.37
C HIS A 70 -5.49 29.71 17.71
N ILE A 71 -6.50 29.45 18.56
CA ILE A 71 -6.65 28.10 19.16
C ILE A 71 -7.77 27.25 18.54
N SER A 72 -8.89 27.85 18.12
CA SER A 72 -9.89 27.12 17.29
C SER A 72 -9.30 26.70 15.94
N SER A 73 -8.36 27.51 15.42
CA SER A 73 -7.65 27.23 14.18
C SER A 73 -6.54 26.19 14.34
N ALA A 74 -5.77 26.21 15.43
CA ALA A 74 -4.78 25.17 15.69
C ALA A 74 -5.42 23.79 15.83
N LEU A 75 -6.57 23.69 16.52
CA LEU A 75 -7.30 22.42 16.66
C LEU A 75 -7.79 21.90 15.31
N LEU A 76 -8.39 22.74 14.48
CA LEU A 76 -8.87 22.33 13.16
C LEU A 76 -7.70 21.97 12.21
N ALA A 77 -6.55 22.64 12.32
CA ALA A 77 -5.33 22.25 11.62
C ALA A 77 -4.84 20.85 12.02
N CYS A 78 -4.82 20.56 13.32
CA CYS A 78 -4.50 19.23 13.84
C CYS A 78 -5.49 18.17 13.33
N ILE A 79 -6.78 18.50 13.22
CA ILE A 79 -7.78 17.60 12.64
C ILE A 79 -7.48 17.31 11.16
N VAL A 80 -7.23 18.35 10.35
CA VAL A 80 -6.92 18.20 8.92
C VAL A 80 -5.65 17.39 8.73
N LEU A 81 -4.61 17.66 9.52
CA LEU A 81 -3.36 16.91 9.50
C LEU A 81 -3.57 15.45 9.93
N LEU A 82 -4.32 15.21 11.02
CA LEU A 82 -4.57 13.84 11.49
C LEU A 82 -5.42 13.06 10.48
N PHE A 83 -6.41 13.71 9.86
CA PHE A 83 -7.20 13.14 8.77
C PHE A 83 -6.27 12.72 7.62
N PHE A 84 -5.41 13.63 7.16
CA PHE A 84 -4.42 13.36 6.13
C PHE A 84 -3.51 12.18 6.50
N LEU A 85 -2.91 12.19 7.69
CA LEU A 85 -2.04 11.11 8.18
C LEU A 85 -2.80 9.78 8.30
N THR A 86 -4.06 9.81 8.72
CA THR A 86 -4.90 8.61 8.84
C THR A 86 -5.22 8.03 7.47
N GLU A 87 -5.45 8.85 6.45
CA GLU A 87 -5.70 8.35 5.10
C GLU A 87 -4.43 7.84 4.41
N TRP A 88 -3.33 8.57 4.54
CA TRP A 88 -2.10 8.30 3.78
C TRP A 88 -1.08 7.42 4.50
N ALA A 89 -0.87 7.65 5.80
CA ALA A 89 0.15 6.95 6.56
C ALA A 89 -0.35 5.64 7.19
N TYR A 90 -1.66 5.45 7.42
CA TYR A 90 -2.21 4.26 8.07
C TYR A 90 -1.77 2.95 7.39
N ALA A 91 -1.98 2.84 6.07
CA ALA A 91 -1.65 1.61 5.34
C ALA A 91 -0.14 1.34 5.37
N ILE A 92 0.67 2.37 5.11
CA ILE A 92 2.13 2.27 5.09
C ILE A 92 2.67 1.89 6.47
N TYR A 93 2.19 2.57 7.52
CA TYR A 93 2.58 2.31 8.90
C TYR A 93 2.33 0.85 9.29
N PHE A 94 1.10 0.36 9.10
CA PHE A 94 0.76 -1.01 9.48
C PHE A 94 1.45 -2.05 8.60
N GLU A 95 1.57 -1.83 7.29
CA GLU A 95 2.24 -2.77 6.38
C GLU A 95 3.73 -2.90 6.72
N VAL A 96 4.44 -1.80 6.99
CA VAL A 96 5.86 -1.86 7.33
C VAL A 96 6.07 -2.35 8.77
N ARG A 97 5.29 -1.86 9.73
CA ARG A 97 5.45 -2.19 11.17
C ARG A 97 4.98 -3.60 11.52
N ARG A 98 3.92 -4.10 10.87
CA ARG A 98 3.27 -5.39 11.19
C ARG A 98 3.49 -6.46 10.12
N ASP A 99 4.55 -6.35 9.31
CA ASP A 99 4.95 -7.38 8.36
C ASP A 99 3.87 -7.66 7.29
N GLY A 100 3.29 -6.59 6.73
CA GLY A 100 2.29 -6.64 5.67
C GLY A 100 0.84 -6.80 6.14
N LEU A 101 0.57 -6.54 7.42
CA LEU A 101 -0.76 -6.68 8.02
C LEU A 101 -1.36 -5.34 8.43
N THR A 102 -2.41 -4.92 7.73
CA THR A 102 -3.36 -3.92 8.24
C THR A 102 -4.42 -4.62 9.11
N PRO A 103 -5.07 -3.92 10.05
CA PRO A 103 -6.18 -4.47 10.84
C PRO A 103 -7.26 -5.17 10.01
N GLY A 104 -7.73 -4.58 8.91
CA GLY A 104 -8.71 -5.19 8.00
C GLY A 104 -8.17 -6.42 7.29
N LYS A 105 -6.93 -6.36 6.76
CA LYS A 105 -6.27 -7.55 6.19
C LYS A 105 -6.13 -8.67 7.21
N LYS A 106 -5.78 -8.35 8.46
CA LYS A 106 -5.68 -9.35 9.54
C LYS A 106 -7.02 -10.05 9.78
N LEU A 107 -8.12 -9.29 9.81
CA LEU A 107 -9.48 -9.84 10.02
C LEU A 107 -9.93 -10.74 8.88
N VAL A 108 -9.58 -10.42 7.63
CA VAL A 108 -9.89 -11.26 6.45
C VAL A 108 -8.90 -12.43 6.30
N GLY A 109 -7.78 -12.44 7.03
CA GLY A 109 -6.74 -13.45 6.87
C GLY A 109 -5.87 -13.22 5.63
N LEU A 110 -5.56 -11.96 5.32
CA LEU A 110 -4.69 -11.54 4.22
C LEU A 110 -3.38 -10.96 4.74
N ARG A 111 -2.34 -11.03 3.90
CA ARG A 111 -1.05 -10.38 4.15
C ARG A 111 -0.45 -9.87 2.85
N VAL A 112 0.23 -8.73 2.92
CA VAL A 112 1.05 -8.21 1.82
C VAL A 112 2.48 -8.73 1.97
N VAL A 113 3.03 -9.30 0.90
CA VAL A 113 4.42 -9.76 0.83
C VAL A 113 5.08 -9.20 -0.43
N ASP A 114 6.41 -9.18 -0.48
CA ASP A 114 7.12 -8.90 -1.74
C ASP A 114 6.94 -10.06 -2.75
N GLU A 115 7.33 -9.86 -4.00
CA GLU A 115 7.37 -10.88 -5.06
C GLU A 115 8.20 -12.13 -4.72
N ARG A 116 8.99 -12.12 -3.64
CA ARG A 116 9.78 -13.25 -3.15
C ARG A 116 9.14 -13.88 -1.91
N GLY A 117 8.01 -13.38 -1.42
CA GLY A 117 7.33 -13.84 -0.22
C GLY A 117 7.89 -13.31 1.11
N PHE A 118 8.77 -12.31 1.07
CA PHE A 118 9.35 -11.61 2.22
C PHE A 118 8.51 -10.42 2.67
N SER A 119 8.91 -9.83 3.80
CA SER A 119 8.35 -8.58 4.33
C SER A 119 8.50 -7.43 3.33
N ILE A 120 7.49 -6.58 3.24
CA ILE A 120 7.50 -5.40 2.37
C ILE A 120 8.42 -4.30 2.93
N SER A 121 9.13 -3.57 2.05
CA SER A 121 9.91 -2.38 2.42
C SER A 121 9.05 -1.12 2.48
N LEU A 122 9.58 -0.05 3.06
CA LEU A 122 8.92 1.26 3.08
C LEU A 122 8.63 1.77 1.65
N ALA A 123 9.62 1.68 0.76
CA ALA A 123 9.48 2.10 -0.64
C ALA A 123 8.39 1.29 -1.38
N SER A 124 8.39 -0.03 -1.23
CA SER A 124 7.37 -0.88 -1.85
C SER A 124 5.98 -0.58 -1.29
N SER A 125 5.83 -0.37 0.03
CA SER A 125 4.52 -0.03 0.60
C SER A 125 4.05 1.36 0.17
N PHE A 126 4.94 2.36 0.13
CA PHE A 126 4.62 3.69 -0.37
C PHE A 126 4.17 3.66 -1.83
N LEU A 127 4.98 3.09 -2.74
CA LEU A 127 4.63 3.01 -4.17
C LEU A 127 3.27 2.35 -4.34
N ARG A 128 3.07 1.20 -3.69
CA ARG A 128 1.79 0.48 -3.73
C ARG A 128 0.59 1.32 -3.28
N ASN A 129 0.75 2.14 -2.25
CA ASN A 129 -0.32 2.99 -1.72
C ASN A 129 -0.48 4.29 -2.52
N ALA A 130 0.59 4.88 -3.05
CA ALA A 130 0.51 6.03 -3.95
C ALA A 130 -0.28 5.68 -5.23
N PHE A 131 0.02 4.53 -5.85
CA PHE A 131 -0.73 4.03 -7.02
C PHE A 131 -2.17 3.61 -6.69
N MET A 132 -2.56 3.54 -5.42
CA MET A 132 -3.97 3.33 -5.06
C MET A 132 -4.86 4.44 -5.60
N LEU A 133 -4.35 5.68 -5.70
CA LEU A 133 -5.09 6.78 -6.32
C LEU A 133 -5.58 6.43 -7.72
N ILE A 134 -4.73 5.75 -8.50
CA ILE A 134 -5.05 5.36 -9.88
C ILE A 134 -5.93 4.14 -9.90
N ASP A 135 -5.63 3.17 -9.03
CA ASP A 135 -6.43 1.95 -8.93
C ASP A 135 -7.88 2.25 -8.52
N LEU A 136 -8.13 3.38 -7.84
CA LEU A 136 -9.47 3.85 -7.45
C LEU A 136 -10.27 4.45 -8.63
N LEU A 137 -9.61 4.88 -9.72
CA LEU A 137 -10.26 5.54 -10.84
C LEU A 137 -10.96 4.55 -11.81
N PRO A 138 -12.02 4.98 -12.52
CA PRO A 138 -13.04 5.90 -12.02
C PRO A 138 -13.84 5.27 -10.87
N GLY A 139 -14.34 6.11 -9.94
CA GLY A 139 -15.27 5.70 -8.89
C GLY A 139 -14.63 4.88 -7.76
N VAL A 140 -15.10 3.65 -7.55
CA VAL A 140 -14.74 2.80 -6.39
C VAL A 140 -13.67 1.75 -6.69
N GLY A 141 -12.89 1.94 -7.78
CA GLY A 141 -11.74 1.11 -8.10
C GLY A 141 -11.85 0.22 -9.33
N ALA A 142 -12.45 0.75 -10.40
CA ALA A 142 -12.58 0.03 -11.67
C ALA A 142 -11.22 -0.36 -12.28
N VAL A 143 -10.24 0.54 -12.30
CA VAL A 143 -8.88 0.24 -12.82
C VAL A 143 -8.20 -0.85 -11.97
N GLY A 144 -8.32 -0.78 -10.64
CA GLY A 144 -7.82 -1.81 -9.73
C GLY A 144 -8.49 -3.16 -9.96
N PHE A 145 -9.80 -3.18 -10.19
CA PHE A 145 -10.54 -4.41 -10.52
C PHE A 145 -10.09 -5.01 -11.86
N ILE A 146 -10.08 -4.20 -12.93
CA ILE A 146 -9.67 -4.60 -14.27
C ILE A 146 -8.25 -5.18 -14.24
N SER A 147 -7.28 -4.47 -13.64
CA SER A 147 -5.91 -4.95 -13.56
C SER A 147 -5.78 -6.29 -12.81
N MET A 148 -6.59 -6.52 -11.77
CA MET A 148 -6.62 -7.81 -11.07
C MET A 148 -7.24 -8.95 -11.89
N LEU A 149 -8.15 -8.66 -12.83
CA LEU A 149 -8.71 -9.68 -13.75
C LEU A 149 -7.69 -10.12 -14.79
N PHE A 150 -6.90 -9.18 -15.32
CA PHE A 150 -5.93 -9.44 -16.39
C PHE A 150 -4.55 -9.88 -15.90
N THR A 151 -4.34 -9.97 -14.58
CA THR A 151 -3.07 -10.46 -14.02
C THR A 151 -3.21 -11.87 -13.44
N PRO A 152 -2.33 -12.83 -13.81
CA PRO A 152 -2.39 -14.21 -13.32
C PRO A 152 -2.31 -14.38 -11.80
N ARG A 153 -1.82 -13.35 -11.09
CA ARG A 153 -1.66 -13.32 -9.64
C ARG A 153 -2.64 -12.35 -8.96
N SER A 154 -3.68 -11.89 -9.65
CA SER A 154 -4.68 -10.94 -9.15
C SER A 154 -4.06 -9.71 -8.48
N GLN A 155 -3.12 -9.08 -9.18
CA GLN A 155 -2.37 -7.90 -8.73
C GLN A 155 -2.97 -6.65 -9.37
N ARG A 156 -3.19 -5.60 -8.56
CA ARG A 156 -3.53 -4.28 -9.10
C ARG A 156 -2.28 -3.55 -9.62
N ILE A 157 -2.44 -2.41 -10.31
CA ILE A 157 -1.33 -1.64 -10.86
C ILE A 157 -0.32 -1.29 -9.77
N GLY A 158 -0.79 -0.82 -8.60
CA GLY A 158 0.10 -0.53 -7.49
C GLY A 158 0.90 -1.74 -6.98
N ASP A 159 0.33 -2.95 -7.03
CA ASP A 159 1.04 -4.16 -6.62
C ASP A 159 2.15 -4.53 -7.62
N LEU A 160 1.87 -4.37 -8.92
CA LEU A 160 2.82 -4.63 -10.00
C LEU A 160 4.01 -3.68 -9.91
N VAL A 161 3.76 -2.37 -9.78
CA VAL A 161 4.82 -1.36 -9.68
C VAL A 161 5.66 -1.53 -8.41
N ALA A 162 5.02 -1.92 -7.30
CA ALA A 162 5.71 -2.11 -6.03
C ALA A 162 6.46 -3.45 -5.89
N ARG A 163 6.25 -4.40 -6.81
CA ARG A 163 6.73 -5.80 -6.72
C ARG A 163 6.19 -6.53 -5.50
N THR A 164 4.88 -6.48 -5.31
CA THR A 164 4.21 -7.01 -4.12
C THR A 164 3.05 -7.92 -4.49
N LEU A 165 2.69 -8.81 -3.57
CA LEU A 165 1.58 -9.72 -3.71
C LEU A 165 0.77 -9.74 -2.41
N VAL A 166 -0.56 -9.68 -2.52
CA VAL A 166 -1.44 -9.97 -1.38
C VAL A 166 -1.80 -11.44 -1.41
N VAL A 167 -1.54 -12.14 -0.32
CA VAL A 167 -1.70 -13.59 -0.18
C VAL A 167 -2.60 -13.91 1.01
N TYR A 168 -3.26 -15.07 0.97
CA TYR A 168 -3.93 -15.59 2.15
C TYR A 168 -2.91 -16.00 3.21
N ASP A 169 -3.08 -15.47 4.42
CA ASP A 169 -2.36 -15.86 5.61
C ASP A 169 -3.26 -16.78 6.44
N PHE A 170 -2.92 -18.07 6.45
CA PHE A 170 -3.82 -19.16 6.85
C PHE A 170 -4.33 -19.13 8.30
N LYS A 171 -3.86 -18.22 9.15
CA LYS A 171 -4.47 -17.99 10.47
C LYS A 171 -5.96 -17.63 10.40
N GLY A 172 -6.43 -16.98 9.33
CA GLY A 172 -7.86 -16.66 9.19
C GLY A 172 -8.75 -17.83 8.74
N ARG A 173 -8.17 -18.91 8.21
CA ARG A 173 -8.93 -20.07 7.72
C ARG A 173 -9.26 -21.07 8.83
N GLU A 174 -8.53 -21.05 9.95
CA GLU A 174 -8.87 -21.82 11.16
C GLU A 174 -10.30 -21.50 11.63
N ASP A 175 -10.69 -20.21 11.63
CA ASP A 175 -12.04 -19.76 12.02
C ASP A 175 -13.13 -20.12 10.99
N LEU A 176 -12.82 -20.04 9.69
CA LEU A 176 -13.77 -20.38 8.61
C LEU A 176 -14.02 -21.89 8.54
N ILE A 177 -12.98 -22.70 8.73
CA ILE A 177 -13.11 -24.17 8.82
C ILE A 177 -13.86 -24.55 10.10
N HIS A 178 -13.65 -23.82 11.22
CA HIS A 178 -14.44 -23.99 12.44
C HIS A 178 -15.93 -23.73 12.20
N LYS A 179 -16.30 -22.70 11.43
CA LYS A 179 -17.70 -22.40 11.08
C LYS A 179 -18.31 -23.43 10.12
N SER A 180 -17.54 -23.95 9.15
CA SER A 180 -18.02 -25.03 8.27
C SER A 180 -18.08 -26.40 8.96
N ALA A 181 -17.35 -26.60 10.07
CA ALA A 181 -17.37 -27.84 10.83
C ALA A 181 -18.62 -28.02 11.71
N VAL A 182 -19.47 -27.00 11.86
CA VAL A 182 -20.65 -26.99 12.73
C VAL A 182 -21.96 -27.25 11.96
N ALA A 183 -21.91 -27.50 10.65
CA ALA A 183 -23.08 -27.96 9.90
C ALA A 183 -23.28 -29.48 10.06
N THR A 184 -24.08 -29.84 11.05
CA THR A 184 -24.60 -31.18 11.37
C THR A 184 -25.44 -31.75 10.22
N ASP A 185 -25.43 -33.09 10.07
CA ASP A 185 -26.21 -33.94 9.12
C ASP A 185 -25.84 -33.98 7.63
N ALA A 186 -24.64 -33.56 7.22
CA ALA A 186 -24.18 -33.76 5.84
C ALA A 186 -23.85 -35.24 5.52
N LEU A 187 -24.33 -35.76 4.38
CA LEU A 187 -23.93 -37.05 3.83
C LEU A 187 -22.43 -37.02 3.51
N THR A 188 -21.62 -37.93 4.07
CA THR A 188 -20.16 -37.95 3.84
C THR A 188 -19.76 -39.06 2.87
N LEU A 189 -18.85 -38.79 1.93
CA LEU A 189 -18.32 -39.78 0.98
C LEU A 189 -16.81 -39.94 1.13
N PRO A 190 -16.26 -41.18 1.15
CA PRO A 190 -14.82 -41.38 1.17
C PRO A 190 -14.12 -40.63 0.03
N LEU A 191 -12.98 -39.98 0.29
CA LEU A 191 -12.32 -39.05 -0.64
C LEU A 191 -12.07 -39.64 -2.04
N GLN A 192 -11.76 -40.94 -2.12
CA GLN A 192 -11.59 -41.65 -3.39
C GLN A 192 -12.88 -41.62 -4.23
N HIS A 193 -14.03 -41.93 -3.63
CA HIS A 193 -15.32 -41.91 -4.29
C HIS A 193 -15.77 -40.48 -4.61
N TYR A 194 -15.47 -39.52 -3.72
CA TYR A 194 -15.76 -38.10 -3.96
C TYR A 194 -14.99 -37.53 -5.15
N ARG A 195 -13.68 -37.84 -5.28
CA ARG A 195 -12.85 -37.42 -6.42
C ARG A 195 -13.27 -38.07 -7.73
N VAL A 196 -13.63 -39.35 -7.69
CA VAL A 196 -14.14 -40.05 -8.89
C VAL A 196 -15.48 -39.46 -9.33
N LEU A 197 -16.37 -39.14 -8.38
CA LEU A 197 -17.62 -38.44 -8.64
C LEU A 197 -17.39 -37.05 -9.26
N GLU A 198 -16.47 -36.25 -8.71
CA GLU A 198 -16.11 -34.94 -9.26
C GLU A 198 -15.53 -35.06 -10.68
N ALA A 199 -14.62 -36.02 -10.90
CA ALA A 199 -13.99 -36.26 -12.20
C ALA A 199 -15.02 -36.69 -13.26
N TYR A 200 -15.98 -37.54 -12.87
CA TYR A 200 -17.09 -37.93 -13.73
C TYR A 200 -17.96 -36.71 -14.10
N LEU A 201 -18.42 -35.93 -13.11
CA LEU A 201 -19.31 -34.79 -13.35
C LEU A 201 -18.69 -33.71 -14.25
N ARG A 202 -17.37 -33.48 -14.12
CA ARG A 202 -16.63 -32.56 -14.99
C ARG A 202 -16.51 -33.04 -16.44
N ARG A 203 -16.56 -34.34 -16.68
CA ARG A 203 -16.33 -34.97 -18.01
C ARG A 203 -17.58 -35.58 -18.63
N ARG A 204 -18.72 -35.57 -17.94
CA ARG A 204 -19.96 -36.27 -18.33
C ARG A 204 -20.52 -35.93 -19.72
N GLU A 205 -20.18 -34.76 -20.26
CA GLU A 205 -20.59 -34.32 -21.61
C GLU A 205 -19.61 -34.79 -22.71
N GLN A 206 -18.42 -35.26 -22.32
CA GLN A 206 -17.35 -35.72 -23.22
C GLN A 206 -17.29 -37.26 -23.33
N ILE A 207 -18.11 -37.98 -22.54
CA ILE A 207 -18.13 -39.46 -22.51
C ILE A 207 -19.19 -39.98 -23.48
N HIS A 208 -18.84 -40.97 -24.31
CA HIS A 208 -19.77 -41.61 -25.25
C HIS A 208 -20.95 -42.27 -24.52
N ALA A 209 -22.15 -42.20 -25.12
CA ALA A 209 -23.41 -42.61 -24.48
C ALA A 209 -23.42 -44.07 -23.98
N ALA A 210 -22.79 -44.99 -24.72
CA ALA A 210 -22.70 -46.40 -24.33
C ALA A 210 -21.80 -46.62 -23.09
N GLU A 211 -20.64 -45.97 -23.03
CA GLU A 211 -19.69 -46.05 -21.91
C GLU A 211 -20.20 -45.29 -20.67
N LYS A 212 -20.94 -44.21 -20.90
CA LYS A 212 -21.52 -43.38 -19.84
C LYS A 212 -22.48 -44.17 -18.96
N ALA A 213 -23.34 -45.00 -19.55
CA ALA A 213 -24.31 -45.80 -18.82
C ALA A 213 -23.63 -46.83 -17.91
N GLU A 214 -22.56 -47.47 -18.38
CA GLU A 214 -21.78 -48.43 -17.59
C GLU A 214 -21.05 -47.74 -16.42
N LEU A 215 -20.39 -46.61 -16.69
CA LEU A 215 -19.68 -45.83 -15.67
C LEU A 215 -20.63 -45.28 -14.59
N GLN A 216 -21.82 -44.81 -14.96
CA GLN A 216 -22.84 -44.37 -14.00
C GLN A 216 -23.23 -45.51 -13.06
N GLN A 217 -23.51 -46.70 -13.60
CA GLN A 217 -23.91 -47.85 -12.78
C GLN A 217 -22.79 -48.32 -11.85
N GLN A 218 -21.54 -48.37 -12.35
CA GLN A 218 -20.38 -48.71 -11.52
C GLN A 218 -20.15 -47.68 -10.41
N LEU A 219 -20.23 -46.39 -10.74
CA LEU A 219 -20.05 -45.29 -9.79
C LEU A 219 -21.12 -45.33 -8.69
N ILE A 220 -22.40 -45.47 -9.06
CA ILE A 220 -23.52 -45.55 -8.12
C ILE A 220 -23.39 -46.77 -7.21
N ARG A 221 -23.05 -47.94 -7.75
CA ARG A 221 -22.80 -49.14 -6.94
C ARG A 221 -21.66 -48.92 -5.95
N SER A 222 -20.53 -48.37 -6.40
CA SER A 222 -19.36 -48.12 -5.55
C SER A 222 -19.68 -47.13 -4.41
N ILE A 223 -20.42 -46.07 -4.70
CA ILE A 223 -20.84 -45.04 -3.74
C ILE A 223 -21.83 -45.61 -2.74
N THR A 224 -22.84 -46.36 -3.20
CA THR A 224 -23.89 -46.94 -2.34
C THR A 224 -23.32 -48.00 -1.40
N GLN A 225 -22.34 -48.79 -1.88
CA GLN A 225 -21.58 -49.74 -1.04
C GLN A 225 -20.73 -49.03 0.01
N ALA A 226 -20.09 -47.93 -0.38
CA ALA A 226 -19.21 -47.17 0.52
C ALA A 226 -19.98 -46.33 1.56
N GLN A 227 -21.20 -45.89 1.23
CA GLN A 227 -22.04 -45.09 2.12
C GLN A 227 -23.52 -45.51 1.99
N PRO A 228 -24.01 -46.42 2.86
CA PRO A 228 -25.38 -46.94 2.80
C PRO A 228 -26.48 -45.88 2.99
N LYS A 229 -26.13 -44.72 3.56
CA LYS A 229 -27.03 -43.56 3.69
C LYS A 229 -27.31 -42.87 2.35
N ALA A 230 -26.50 -43.12 1.31
CA ALA A 230 -26.77 -42.66 -0.05
C ALA A 230 -27.79 -43.63 -0.71
N LEU A 231 -29.07 -43.32 -0.59
CA LEU A 231 -30.16 -44.14 -1.16
C LEU A 231 -30.01 -44.26 -2.69
N PRO A 232 -29.89 -45.48 -3.25
CA PRO A 232 -29.70 -45.66 -4.68
C PRO A 232 -30.95 -45.25 -5.47
N PRO A 233 -30.81 -44.80 -6.73
CA PRO A 233 -31.95 -44.54 -7.62
C PRO A 233 -32.68 -45.85 -7.97
N ALA A 234 -33.95 -45.74 -8.37
CA ALA A 234 -34.78 -46.90 -8.71
C ALA A 234 -34.15 -47.74 -9.84
N GLN A 235 -34.28 -49.07 -9.75
CA GLN A 235 -33.79 -49.99 -10.80
C GLN A 235 -34.46 -49.67 -12.14
N GLY A 236 -33.65 -49.57 -13.21
CA GLY A 236 -34.15 -49.20 -14.55
C GLY A 236 -34.30 -47.69 -14.81
N SER A 237 -33.73 -46.82 -13.96
CA SER A 237 -33.71 -45.37 -14.18
C SER A 237 -33.00 -44.98 -15.48
N SER A 238 -33.52 -43.98 -16.20
CA SER A 238 -32.89 -43.45 -17.42
C SER A 238 -31.53 -42.80 -17.12
N PRO A 239 -30.60 -42.73 -18.10
CA PRO A 239 -29.27 -42.12 -17.91
C PRO A 239 -29.33 -40.67 -17.40
N GLU A 240 -30.35 -39.90 -17.78
CA GLU A 240 -30.55 -38.53 -17.33
C GLU A 240 -30.94 -38.47 -15.84
N ARG A 241 -31.75 -39.42 -15.37
CA ARG A 241 -32.11 -39.54 -13.95
C ARG A 241 -30.92 -39.96 -13.09
N LEU A 242 -30.04 -40.80 -13.63
CA LEU A 242 -28.79 -41.18 -12.94
C LEU A 242 -27.84 -39.97 -12.81
N ASP A 243 -27.70 -39.16 -13.86
CA ASP A 243 -26.93 -37.91 -13.81
C ASP A 243 -27.52 -36.92 -12.80
N GLN A 244 -28.84 -36.72 -12.81
CA GLN A 244 -29.52 -35.86 -11.84
C GLN A 244 -29.27 -36.32 -10.40
N TRP A 245 -29.32 -37.63 -10.15
CA TRP A 245 -29.03 -38.18 -8.83
C TRP A 245 -27.58 -37.97 -8.42
N LEU A 246 -26.61 -38.18 -9.32
CA LEU A 246 -25.18 -37.96 -9.05
C LEU A 246 -24.86 -36.47 -8.80
N ASP A 247 -25.53 -35.56 -9.51
CA ASP A 247 -25.40 -34.12 -9.32
C ASP A 247 -26.00 -33.67 -7.98
N GLU A 248 -27.19 -34.17 -7.62
CA GLU A 248 -27.82 -33.94 -6.31
C GLU A 248 -27.00 -34.55 -5.16
N LEU A 249 -26.46 -35.75 -5.37
CA LEU A 249 -25.56 -36.39 -4.42
C LEU A 249 -24.32 -35.52 -4.22
N PHE A 250 -23.68 -35.01 -5.28
CA PHE A 250 -22.49 -34.17 -5.16
C PHE A 250 -22.77 -32.84 -4.44
N LYS A 251 -23.96 -32.25 -4.65
CA LYS A 251 -24.38 -31.02 -3.94
C LYS A 251 -24.56 -31.24 -2.43
N ARG A 252 -25.03 -32.42 -2.03
CA ARG A 252 -25.33 -32.76 -0.62
C ARG A 252 -24.19 -33.46 0.08
N ALA A 253 -23.34 -34.15 -0.68
CA ALA A 253 -22.23 -34.92 -0.16
C ALA A 253 -21.04 -34.02 0.16
N GLN A 254 -20.50 -34.19 1.35
CA GLN A 254 -19.20 -33.64 1.70
C GLN A 254 -18.14 -34.74 1.60
N PRO A 255 -16.90 -34.42 1.19
CA PRO A 255 -15.81 -35.38 1.32
C PRO A 255 -15.65 -35.71 2.80
N GLU A 256 -15.61 -37.00 3.11
CA GLU A 256 -15.35 -37.49 4.46
C GLU A 256 -14.03 -36.87 4.94
N LYS A 257 -14.07 -36.06 6.01
CA LYS A 257 -12.87 -35.44 6.61
C LYS A 257 -11.84 -36.54 6.81
N SER A 258 -10.66 -36.38 6.20
CA SER A 258 -9.71 -37.47 5.91
C SER A 258 -9.63 -38.53 7.02
N GLN A 259 -10.14 -39.74 6.79
CA GLN A 259 -9.95 -40.88 7.71
C GLN A 259 -8.46 -41.14 8.00
N GLN A 260 -7.54 -40.70 7.14
CA GLN A 260 -6.09 -40.70 7.40
C GLN A 260 -5.69 -39.83 8.61
N TYR A 261 -6.35 -38.70 8.85
CA TYR A 261 -6.09 -37.85 10.02
C TYR A 261 -6.60 -38.51 11.29
N HIS A 262 -7.86 -38.98 11.30
CA HIS A 262 -8.42 -39.68 12.45
C HIS A 262 -7.72 -41.02 12.73
N ARG A 263 -7.31 -41.78 11.69
CA ARG A 263 -6.49 -42.98 11.85
C ARG A 263 -5.06 -42.66 12.27
N ALA A 264 -4.40 -41.63 11.75
CA ALA A 264 -3.04 -41.26 12.20
C ALA A 264 -3.05 -40.77 13.65
N GLN A 265 -4.07 -40.01 14.05
CA GLN A 265 -4.26 -39.51 15.42
C GLN A 265 -4.63 -40.64 16.39
N SER A 266 -5.41 -41.64 15.95
CA SER A 266 -5.79 -42.79 16.78
C SER A 266 -4.77 -43.94 16.79
N SER A 267 -3.95 -44.08 15.75
CA SER A 267 -2.91 -45.13 15.67
C SER A 267 -1.67 -44.82 16.49
N ASP A 268 -1.29 -43.54 16.64
CA ASP A 268 -0.20 -43.13 17.54
C ASP A 268 -0.44 -41.72 18.12
N PRO A 269 -1.22 -41.62 19.22
CA PRO A 269 -1.50 -40.36 19.91
C PRO A 269 -0.24 -39.65 20.43
N ILE A 270 0.82 -40.40 20.73
CA ILE A 270 2.08 -39.87 21.26
C ILE A 270 2.83 -39.14 20.14
N LYS A 271 2.91 -39.72 18.94
CA LYS A 271 3.52 -39.06 17.77
C LYS A 271 2.82 -37.75 17.41
N TRP A 272 1.50 -37.70 17.51
CA TRP A 272 0.72 -36.49 17.24
C TRP A 272 0.89 -35.39 18.31
N ARG A 273 0.91 -35.74 19.60
CA ARG A 273 1.25 -34.77 20.66
C ARG A 273 2.66 -34.23 20.49
N LYS A 274 3.62 -35.10 20.11
CA LYS A 274 5.00 -34.69 19.83
C LYS A 274 5.08 -33.72 18.64
N LEU A 275 4.32 -33.96 17.57
CA LEU A 275 4.23 -33.04 16.45
C LEU A 275 3.74 -31.66 16.88
N GLN A 276 2.64 -31.60 17.65
CA GLN A 276 2.10 -30.32 18.14
C GLN A 276 3.08 -29.61 19.07
N TYR A 277 3.79 -30.35 19.92
CA TYR A 277 4.87 -29.84 20.75
C TYR A 277 6.01 -29.25 19.90
N ASP A 278 6.48 -29.96 18.88
CA ASP A 278 7.55 -29.49 17.98
C ASP A 278 7.14 -28.22 17.23
N LEU A 279 5.88 -28.13 16.77
CA LEU A 279 5.33 -26.92 16.13
C LEU A 279 5.27 -25.74 17.11
N ASN A 280 4.82 -25.97 18.35
CA ASN A 280 4.78 -24.94 19.40
C ASN A 280 6.19 -24.46 19.78
N LEU A 281 7.15 -25.39 19.90
CA LEU A 281 8.55 -25.09 20.19
C LEU A 281 9.17 -24.24 19.08
N ALA A 282 9.02 -24.65 17.82
CA ALA A 282 9.50 -23.89 16.68
C ALA A 282 8.87 -22.50 16.60
N GLU A 283 7.57 -22.38 16.85
CA GLU A 283 6.89 -21.09 16.94
C GLU A 283 7.47 -20.20 18.03
N GLY A 284 7.75 -20.75 19.22
CA GLY A 284 8.38 -20.04 20.34
C GLY A 284 9.76 -19.49 19.98
N GLU A 285 10.63 -20.33 19.43
CA GLU A 285 12.01 -19.98 19.02
C GLU A 285 12.01 -18.90 17.93
N ILE A 286 11.18 -19.05 16.89
CA ILE A 286 11.08 -18.05 15.80
C ILE A 286 10.52 -16.72 16.33
N ARG A 287 9.56 -16.75 17.26
CA ARG A 287 9.04 -15.53 17.90
C ARG A 287 10.08 -14.87 18.80
N GLN A 288 10.92 -15.64 19.48
CA GLN A 288 12.05 -15.12 20.25
C GLN A 288 13.01 -14.36 19.33
N LEU A 289 13.38 -14.95 18.18
CA LEU A 289 14.20 -14.27 17.17
C LEU A 289 13.58 -12.94 16.70
N ARG A 290 12.27 -12.93 16.46
CA ARG A 290 11.56 -11.72 16.00
C ARG A 290 11.56 -10.60 17.06
N ARG A 291 11.49 -10.96 18.35
CA ARG A 291 11.46 -10.00 19.47
C ARG A 291 12.84 -9.51 19.87
N ALA A 292 13.90 -10.24 19.51
CA ALA A 292 15.26 -9.85 19.82
C ALA A 292 15.60 -8.48 19.19
N THR A 293 16.02 -7.54 20.03
CA THR A 293 16.48 -6.20 19.65
C THR A 293 18.01 -6.09 19.65
N GLY A 294 18.71 -7.00 20.34
CA GLY A 294 20.17 -7.05 20.43
C GLY A 294 20.78 -8.27 19.73
N MET A 295 22.12 -8.38 19.80
CA MET A 295 22.83 -9.56 19.31
C MET A 295 22.46 -10.79 20.14
N LEU A 296 22.02 -11.84 19.46
CA LEU A 296 21.75 -13.14 20.08
C LEU A 296 23.05 -13.95 20.15
N SER A 297 23.19 -14.78 21.18
CA SER A 297 24.31 -15.71 21.28
C SER A 297 24.34 -16.67 20.08
N SER A 298 25.54 -17.12 19.72
CA SER A 298 25.73 -18.12 18.65
C SER A 298 24.90 -19.39 18.90
N GLN A 299 24.86 -19.86 20.15
CA GLN A 299 24.06 -21.02 20.56
C GLN A 299 22.56 -20.81 20.35
N THR A 300 22.03 -19.63 20.72
CA THR A 300 20.61 -19.30 20.50
C THR A 300 20.28 -19.26 19.01
N LEU A 301 21.16 -18.65 18.19
CA LEU A 301 20.97 -18.60 16.74
C LEU A 301 20.98 -20.01 16.12
N HIS A 302 21.90 -20.87 16.55
CA HIS A 302 21.97 -22.26 16.10
C HIS A 302 20.70 -23.04 16.47
N ARG A 303 20.22 -22.91 17.71
CA ARG A 303 18.97 -23.55 18.17
C ARG A 303 17.76 -23.11 17.34
N ILE A 304 17.62 -21.82 17.05
CA ILE A 304 16.53 -21.30 16.21
C ILE A 304 16.63 -21.85 14.78
N ALA A 305 17.85 -21.93 14.23
CA ALA A 305 18.06 -22.49 12.89
C ALA A 305 17.65 -23.97 12.81
N LEU A 306 18.03 -24.77 13.81
CA LEU A 306 17.62 -26.17 13.92
C LEU A 306 16.09 -26.31 14.07
N ALA A 307 15.46 -25.48 14.91
CA ALA A 307 14.01 -25.47 15.08
C ALA A 307 13.28 -25.14 13.76
N TYR A 308 13.82 -24.20 12.98
CA TYR A 308 13.28 -23.86 11.67
C TYR A 308 13.47 -24.97 10.62
N GLN A 309 14.65 -25.60 10.58
CA GLN A 309 14.89 -26.75 9.70
C GLN A 309 13.94 -27.91 10.03
N ARG A 310 13.75 -28.20 11.33
CA ARG A 310 12.80 -29.23 11.78
C ARG A 310 11.38 -28.90 11.35
N LEU A 311 10.96 -27.65 11.49
CA LEU A 311 9.66 -27.18 11.04
C LEU A 311 9.48 -27.35 9.51
N CYS A 312 10.50 -27.08 8.70
CA CYS A 312 10.47 -27.33 7.26
C CYS A 312 10.29 -28.83 6.93
N GLN A 313 10.99 -29.72 7.65
CA GLN A 313 10.82 -31.17 7.50
C GLN A 313 9.40 -31.62 7.84
N LEU A 314 8.88 -31.17 8.98
CA LEU A 314 7.50 -31.48 9.41
C LEU A 314 6.47 -30.95 8.40
N TYR A 315 6.66 -29.74 7.89
CA TYR A 315 5.80 -29.21 6.84
C TYR A 315 5.88 -30.05 5.56
N SER A 316 7.07 -30.48 5.14
CA SER A 316 7.22 -31.35 3.97
C SER A 316 6.41 -32.64 4.16
N GLU A 317 6.58 -33.35 5.28
CA GLU A 317 5.82 -34.57 5.61
C GLU A 317 4.31 -34.31 5.62
N LEU A 318 3.86 -33.28 6.33
CA LEU A 318 2.45 -32.92 6.45
C LEU A 318 1.84 -32.48 5.11
N SER A 319 2.57 -31.73 4.28
CA SER A 319 2.08 -31.27 2.98
C SER A 319 1.99 -32.39 1.94
N THR A 320 2.83 -33.42 2.06
CA THR A 320 2.81 -34.58 1.16
C THR A 320 1.72 -35.57 1.54
N PHE A 321 1.63 -35.93 2.82
CA PHE A 321 0.74 -37.00 3.28
C PHE A 321 -0.61 -36.49 3.82
N PHE A 322 -0.68 -35.25 4.31
CA PHE A 322 -1.83 -34.70 5.03
C PHE A 322 -2.14 -33.22 4.68
N PRO A 323 -2.17 -32.82 3.39
CA PRO A 323 -2.16 -31.42 2.97
C PRO A 323 -3.32 -30.56 3.49
N ASP A 324 -4.49 -31.17 3.73
CA ASP A 324 -5.71 -30.47 4.14
C ASP A 324 -5.94 -30.47 5.66
N THR A 325 -4.95 -30.91 6.45
CA THR A 325 -5.02 -30.92 7.93
C THR A 325 -4.70 -29.55 8.52
N GLN A 326 -5.26 -29.26 9.71
CA GLN A 326 -4.98 -28.00 10.42
C GLN A 326 -3.48 -27.84 10.69
N GLU A 327 -2.78 -28.92 11.01
CA GLU A 327 -1.36 -28.91 11.30
C GLU A 327 -0.51 -28.71 10.06
N ALA A 328 -0.91 -29.23 8.90
CA ALA A 328 -0.25 -28.90 7.63
C ALA A 328 -0.38 -27.41 7.31
N LEU A 329 -1.58 -26.84 7.48
CA LEU A 329 -1.84 -25.41 7.27
C LEU A 329 -1.07 -24.54 8.28
N ARG A 330 -1.04 -24.96 9.55
CA ARG A 330 -0.30 -24.29 10.62
C ARG A 330 1.21 -24.35 10.36
N ALA A 331 1.75 -25.52 10.04
CA ALA A 331 3.15 -25.70 9.68
C ALA A 331 3.51 -24.82 8.47
N ALA A 332 2.70 -24.80 7.42
CA ALA A 332 2.90 -23.91 6.27
C ALA A 332 2.95 -22.43 6.69
N SER A 333 2.07 -22.01 7.59
CA SER A 333 2.04 -20.63 8.12
C SER A 333 3.30 -20.29 8.91
N LEU A 334 3.79 -21.23 9.73
CA LEU A 334 4.99 -21.08 10.54
C LEU A 334 6.25 -21.09 9.68
N VAL A 335 6.34 -21.93 8.64
CA VAL A 335 7.48 -21.92 7.72
C VAL A 335 7.54 -20.59 6.97
N ARG A 336 6.40 -20.10 6.47
CA ARG A 336 6.31 -18.76 5.85
C ARG A 336 6.74 -17.67 6.83
N PHE A 337 6.29 -17.74 8.08
CA PHE A 337 6.67 -16.78 9.12
C PHE A 337 8.16 -16.83 9.43
N GLY A 338 8.72 -18.01 9.69
CA GLY A 338 10.14 -18.22 9.94
C GLY A 338 11.02 -17.75 8.79
N ARG A 339 10.60 -18.02 7.55
CA ARG A 339 11.30 -17.53 6.34
C ARG A 339 11.45 -16.01 6.34
N ARG A 340 10.37 -15.29 6.66
CA ARG A 340 10.39 -13.82 6.73
C ARG A 340 11.24 -13.29 7.89
N VAL A 341 11.21 -13.95 9.04
CA VAL A 341 12.02 -13.55 10.20
C VAL A 341 13.51 -13.81 9.97
N ILE A 342 13.86 -14.99 9.46
CA ILE A 342 15.25 -15.45 9.31
C ILE A 342 15.94 -14.78 8.12
N TYR A 343 15.28 -14.82 6.95
CA TYR A 343 15.83 -14.36 5.68
C TYR A 343 15.34 -12.96 5.28
N GLY A 344 14.09 -12.61 5.63
CA GLY A 344 13.44 -11.37 5.16
C GLY A 344 14.14 -10.09 5.64
N ARG A 345 14.47 -9.98 6.93
CA ARG A 345 15.18 -8.78 7.44
C ARG A 345 16.61 -8.66 6.91
N ARG A 346 17.33 -9.79 6.77
CA ARG A 346 18.76 -9.79 6.40
C ARG A 346 19.02 -9.62 4.91
N LEU A 347 18.10 -10.01 4.02
CA LEU A 347 18.25 -9.84 2.58
C LEU A 347 17.78 -8.47 2.10
N VAL A 348 16.66 -7.95 2.63
CA VAL A 348 16.22 -6.57 2.38
C VAL A 348 17.32 -5.60 2.83
N ASP A 349 17.90 -5.79 4.02
CA ASP A 349 19.02 -4.96 4.51
C ASP A 349 20.40 -5.28 3.90
N ARG A 350 20.57 -6.28 3.04
CA ARG A 350 21.87 -6.50 2.37
C ARG A 350 21.89 -5.95 0.94
N GLU A 351 20.75 -5.97 0.26
CA GLU A 351 20.57 -5.31 -1.04
C GLU A 351 20.34 -3.80 -0.88
N ASP A 352 19.62 -3.34 0.17
CA ASP A 352 19.34 -1.90 0.39
C ASP A 352 20.41 -1.13 1.20
N ARG A 353 21.36 -1.79 1.84
CA ARG A 353 22.13 -1.17 2.96
C ARG A 353 23.65 -1.24 2.84
N ARG A 354 24.18 -1.73 1.71
CA ARG A 354 25.55 -1.38 1.25
C ARG A 354 25.57 -0.03 0.50
N GLN A 355 24.45 0.69 0.53
CA GLN A 355 24.12 1.81 -0.34
C GLN A 355 24.63 3.15 0.20
N ALA A 356 24.89 4.06 -0.71
CA ALA A 356 25.30 5.43 -0.44
C ALA A 356 24.37 6.11 0.60
N PRO A 357 24.88 7.12 1.34
CA PRO A 357 24.08 7.99 2.20
C PRO A 357 22.70 8.31 1.60
N TRP A 358 21.64 8.39 2.41
CA TRP A 358 20.27 8.62 1.87
C TRP A 358 20.21 9.83 0.93
N ILE A 359 20.95 10.89 1.26
CA ILE A 359 21.06 12.08 0.43
C ILE A 359 21.66 11.80 -0.96
N ASP A 360 22.57 10.83 -1.07
CA ASP A 360 23.11 10.43 -2.36
C ASP A 360 22.09 9.66 -3.19
N ARG A 361 21.18 8.90 -2.56
CA ARG A 361 20.06 8.27 -3.28
C ARG A 361 19.05 9.31 -3.77
N VAL A 362 18.77 10.34 -2.96
CA VAL A 362 17.97 11.50 -3.37
C VAL A 362 18.59 12.17 -4.59
N ARG A 363 19.90 12.45 -4.55
CA ARG A 363 20.65 13.05 -5.68
C ARG A 363 20.67 12.15 -6.92
N HIS A 364 20.78 10.84 -6.73
CA HIS A 364 20.70 9.89 -7.83
C HIS A 364 19.31 9.94 -8.50
N GLY A 365 18.23 9.95 -7.72
CA GLY A 365 16.88 10.16 -8.24
C GLY A 365 16.73 11.47 -9.00
N TYR A 366 17.34 12.56 -8.52
CA TYR A 366 17.34 13.84 -9.21
C TYR A 366 18.04 13.75 -10.57
N ARG A 367 19.22 13.14 -10.63
CA ARG A 367 19.96 12.95 -11.90
C ARG A 367 19.25 12.03 -12.88
N GLU A 368 18.49 11.06 -12.40
CA GLU A 368 17.65 10.22 -13.27
C GLU A 368 16.47 11.01 -13.87
N ALA A 369 15.92 11.97 -13.13
CA ALA A 369 14.75 12.75 -13.54
C ALA A 369 15.05 14.14 -14.11
N TRP A 370 16.30 14.63 -14.08
CA TRP A 370 16.60 16.04 -14.35
C TRP A 370 16.06 16.60 -15.68
N PRO A 371 16.10 15.87 -16.83
CA PRO A 371 15.58 16.42 -18.09
C PRO A 371 14.07 16.63 -18.01
N PHE A 372 13.37 15.70 -17.35
CA PHE A 372 11.93 15.76 -17.13
C PHE A 372 11.55 16.84 -16.12
N ILE A 373 12.38 17.07 -15.10
CA ILE A 373 12.19 18.16 -14.14
C ILE A 373 12.31 19.52 -14.85
N MET A 374 13.31 19.70 -15.72
CA MET A 374 13.44 20.94 -16.49
C MET A 374 12.28 21.12 -17.47
N GLY A 375 11.83 20.05 -18.12
CA GLY A 375 10.62 20.06 -18.94
C GLY A 375 9.36 20.44 -18.13
N ALA A 376 9.24 19.93 -16.90
CA ALA A 376 8.13 20.26 -16.01
C ALA A 376 8.13 21.74 -15.58
N ILE A 377 9.30 22.27 -15.22
CA ILE A 377 9.47 23.70 -14.91
C ILE A 377 9.06 24.54 -16.12
N GLY A 378 9.60 24.23 -17.31
CA GLY A 378 9.31 24.94 -18.54
C GLY A 378 7.81 24.94 -18.87
N LEU A 379 7.17 23.78 -18.84
CA LEU A 379 5.74 23.64 -19.12
C LEU A 379 4.88 24.46 -18.14
N MET A 380 5.21 24.40 -16.84
CA MET A 380 4.49 25.13 -15.81
C MET A 380 4.63 26.65 -15.98
N THR A 381 5.85 27.13 -16.27
CA THR A 381 6.12 28.55 -16.54
C THR A 381 5.42 29.03 -17.80
N ILE A 382 5.45 28.26 -18.89
CA ILE A 382 4.76 28.58 -20.14
C ILE A 382 3.25 28.67 -19.89
N SER A 383 2.67 27.69 -19.20
CA SER A 383 1.24 27.70 -18.89
C SER A 383 0.84 28.90 -18.03
N ALA A 384 1.65 29.22 -17.01
CA ALA A 384 1.41 30.40 -16.18
C ALA A 384 1.49 31.70 -16.97
N GLY A 385 2.53 31.86 -17.81
CA GLY A 385 2.71 33.05 -18.65
C GLY A 385 1.59 33.21 -19.67
N LEU A 386 1.19 32.13 -20.34
CA LEU A 386 0.11 32.13 -21.33
C LEU A 386 -1.22 32.53 -20.69
N THR A 387 -1.60 31.91 -19.58
CA THR A 387 -2.85 32.24 -18.89
C THR A 387 -2.82 33.65 -18.30
N ALA A 388 -1.69 34.08 -17.75
CA ALA A 388 -1.53 35.46 -17.29
C ALA A 388 -1.72 36.47 -18.42
N ALA A 389 -1.09 36.24 -19.59
CA ALA A 389 -1.24 37.09 -20.76
C ALA A 389 -2.70 37.13 -21.25
N LEU A 390 -3.38 35.98 -21.32
CA LEU A 390 -4.79 35.91 -21.71
C LEU A 390 -5.70 36.72 -20.77
N VAL A 391 -5.51 36.59 -19.45
CA VAL A 391 -6.31 37.34 -18.45
C VAL A 391 -5.99 38.83 -18.48
N ILE A 392 -4.73 39.23 -18.72
CA ILE A 392 -4.36 40.64 -18.87
C ILE A 392 -5.01 41.24 -20.14
N LEU A 393 -5.02 40.49 -21.25
CA LEU A 393 -5.62 40.93 -22.51
C LEU A 393 -7.16 40.97 -22.45
N ASN A 394 -7.77 40.04 -21.71
CA ASN A 394 -9.20 39.97 -21.50
C ASN A 394 -9.53 39.63 -20.04
N PRO A 395 -9.77 40.66 -19.19
CA PRO A 395 -10.06 40.48 -17.78
C PRO A 395 -11.27 39.57 -17.50
N ASN A 396 -12.24 39.46 -18.42
CA ASN A 396 -13.40 38.57 -18.26
C ASN A 396 -13.00 37.08 -18.23
N LEU A 397 -11.79 36.72 -18.65
CA LEU A 397 -11.28 35.35 -18.52
C LEU A 397 -10.93 34.99 -17.06
N SER A 398 -10.91 35.94 -16.12
CA SER A 398 -10.71 35.65 -14.70
C SER A 398 -11.79 34.70 -14.12
N TRP A 399 -13.00 34.72 -14.66
CA TRP A 399 -14.13 33.86 -14.28
C TRP A 399 -13.93 32.37 -14.59
N LEU A 400 -12.98 32.03 -15.48
CA LEU A 400 -12.61 30.64 -15.76
C LEU A 400 -11.67 30.05 -14.69
N ILE A 401 -11.10 30.91 -13.83
CA ILE A 401 -10.00 30.55 -12.92
C ILE A 401 -10.41 30.79 -11.47
N LEU A 402 -11.05 31.92 -11.20
CA LEU A 402 -11.56 32.30 -9.90
C LEU A 402 -13.04 31.95 -9.78
N SER A 403 -13.46 31.55 -8.57
CA SER A 403 -14.88 31.39 -8.26
C SER A 403 -15.58 32.74 -8.19
N GLU A 404 -16.91 32.72 -8.33
CA GLU A 404 -17.76 33.90 -8.20
C GLU A 404 -17.55 34.62 -6.86
N ASP A 405 -17.50 33.87 -5.75
CA ASP A 405 -17.19 34.40 -4.41
C ASP A 405 -15.82 35.12 -4.34
N ALA A 406 -14.82 34.58 -5.04
CA ALA A 406 -13.48 35.17 -5.05
C ALA A 406 -13.48 36.50 -5.82
N ILE A 407 -14.18 36.56 -6.95
CA ILE A 407 -14.30 37.80 -7.76
C ILE A 407 -15.12 38.86 -7.02
N GLN A 408 -16.19 38.46 -6.33
CA GLN A 408 -16.95 39.37 -5.48
C GLN A 408 -16.07 39.95 -4.36
N SER A 409 -15.30 39.12 -3.67
CA SER A 409 -14.35 39.57 -2.63
C SER A 409 -13.34 40.58 -3.19
N LEU A 410 -12.82 40.33 -4.40
CA LEU A 410 -11.86 41.22 -5.04
C LEU A 410 -12.47 42.57 -5.42
N THR A 411 -13.73 42.56 -5.85
CA THR A 411 -14.49 43.79 -6.14
C THR A 411 -14.74 44.60 -4.86
N GLU A 412 -14.87 43.93 -3.71
CA GLU A 412 -14.94 44.55 -2.38
C GLU A 412 -13.57 44.99 -1.83
N GLY A 413 -12.49 44.89 -2.61
CA GLY A 413 -11.14 45.31 -2.22
C GLY A 413 -10.46 44.38 -1.21
N ARG A 414 -10.96 43.15 -1.05
CA ARG A 414 -10.44 42.13 -0.14
C ARG A 414 -9.94 40.93 -0.93
N LEU A 415 -8.82 40.32 -0.53
CA LEU A 415 -8.53 38.98 -1.07
C LEU A 415 -9.48 37.97 -0.43
N TRP A 416 -9.86 36.94 -1.18
CA TRP A 416 -10.60 35.79 -0.62
C TRP A 416 -9.82 35.10 0.51
N THR A 417 -8.49 35.30 0.57
CA THR A 417 -7.63 34.84 1.66
C THR A 417 -7.70 35.74 2.90
N GLU A 418 -8.17 36.98 2.80
CA GLU A 418 -8.26 37.90 3.94
C GLU A 418 -9.43 37.59 4.87
N GLY A 419 -10.53 37.05 4.33
CA GLY A 419 -11.65 36.52 5.15
C GLY A 419 -11.25 35.31 6.01
N ILE A 420 -10.06 34.74 5.76
CA ILE A 420 -9.47 33.59 6.44
C ILE A 420 -8.44 34.03 7.50
N LYS A 421 -8.21 35.34 7.69
CA LYS A 421 -7.21 35.94 8.61
C LYS A 421 -7.38 35.60 10.11
N GLY A 422 -8.47 34.91 10.49
CA GLY A 422 -8.66 34.35 11.83
C GLY A 422 -8.18 32.89 12.01
N LEU A 423 -7.69 32.22 10.96
CA LEU A 423 -7.44 30.76 10.95
C LEU A 423 -6.06 30.33 10.42
N ASN A 424 -4.97 31.03 10.75
CA ASN A 424 -3.61 30.82 10.20
C ASN A 424 -3.12 29.35 10.18
N ALA A 425 -3.44 28.55 11.20
CA ALA A 425 -3.01 27.15 11.25
C ALA A 425 -3.84 26.24 10.33
N VAL A 426 -5.14 26.52 10.18
CA VAL A 426 -6.06 25.69 9.37
C VAL A 426 -5.81 25.89 7.89
N SER A 427 -5.69 27.16 7.48
CA SER A 427 -5.42 27.52 6.09
C SER A 427 -4.09 26.91 5.64
N SER A 428 -3.04 27.10 6.43
CA SER A 428 -1.73 26.48 6.22
C SER A 428 -1.81 24.95 6.16
N SER A 429 -2.51 24.30 7.08
CA SER A 429 -2.65 22.83 7.04
C SER A 429 -3.40 22.36 5.78
N ARG A 430 -4.45 23.06 5.35
CA ARG A 430 -5.21 22.71 4.14
C ARG A 430 -4.37 22.89 2.89
N ILE A 431 -3.68 24.01 2.76
CA ILE A 431 -2.83 24.34 1.61
C ILE A 431 -1.65 23.38 1.54
N MET A 432 -0.97 23.11 2.66
CA MET A 432 0.08 22.10 2.75
C MET A 432 -0.42 20.71 2.31
N THR A 433 -1.56 20.23 2.82
CA THR A 433 -2.11 18.92 2.42
C THR A 433 -2.47 18.87 0.94
N ASN A 434 -2.97 19.98 0.38
CA ASN A 434 -3.26 20.11 -1.04
C ASN A 434 -1.97 20.03 -1.87
N ASN A 435 -0.91 20.74 -1.49
CA ASN A 435 0.37 20.72 -2.20
C ASN A 435 1.03 19.33 -2.18
N ILE A 436 0.91 18.60 -1.05
CA ILE A 436 1.35 17.21 -0.97
C ILE A 436 0.52 16.31 -1.89
N GLN A 437 -0.81 16.47 -1.90
CA GLN A 437 -1.71 15.72 -2.78
C GLN A 437 -1.41 15.99 -4.27
N VAL A 438 -1.26 17.25 -4.66
CA VAL A 438 -0.90 17.65 -6.04
C VAL A 438 0.44 17.04 -6.45
N SER A 439 1.44 17.05 -5.56
CA SER A 439 2.76 16.46 -5.84
C SER A 439 2.69 14.94 -6.01
N ILE A 440 1.97 14.23 -5.13
CA ILE A 440 1.76 12.78 -5.27
C ILE A 440 0.94 12.47 -6.52
N LEU A 441 -0.08 13.27 -6.85
CA LEU A 441 -0.90 13.10 -8.05
C LEU A 441 -0.08 13.32 -9.33
N ALA A 442 0.73 14.36 -9.37
CA ALA A 442 1.65 14.65 -10.48
C ALA A 442 2.61 13.48 -10.71
N PHE A 443 3.15 12.89 -9.63
CA PHE A 443 4.03 11.71 -9.71
C PHE A 443 3.28 10.47 -10.21
N THR A 444 2.15 10.14 -9.57
CA THR A 444 1.41 8.88 -9.80
C THR A 444 0.75 8.85 -11.19
N LEU A 445 0.08 9.92 -11.61
CA LEU A 445 -0.53 10.05 -12.93
C LEU A 445 0.47 10.00 -14.09
N GLY A 446 1.78 10.09 -13.80
CA GLY A 446 2.84 9.85 -14.76
C GLY A 446 2.75 8.49 -15.45
N ILE A 447 2.17 7.48 -14.79
CA ILE A 447 1.99 6.15 -15.40
C ILE A 447 1.02 6.17 -16.59
N ALA A 448 0.23 7.22 -16.79
CA ALA A 448 -0.59 7.40 -17.99
C ALA A 448 0.26 7.94 -19.17
N GLY A 449 1.50 7.46 -19.32
CA GLY A 449 2.45 7.93 -20.32
C GLY A 449 2.86 9.41 -20.16
N GLY A 450 2.80 9.94 -18.94
CA GLY A 450 3.10 11.34 -18.62
C GLY A 450 1.94 12.31 -18.85
N PHE A 451 0.88 11.92 -19.57
CA PHE A 451 -0.24 12.80 -19.91
C PHE A 451 -0.93 13.40 -18.67
N GLY A 452 -1.24 12.58 -17.67
CA GLY A 452 -1.89 13.08 -16.46
C GLY A 452 -0.99 14.04 -15.66
N THR A 453 0.33 13.84 -15.67
CA THR A 453 1.29 14.78 -15.09
C THR A 453 1.32 16.11 -15.84
N ILE A 454 1.28 16.08 -17.17
CA ILE A 454 1.20 17.27 -18.02
C ILE A 454 -0.05 18.07 -17.68
N LEU A 455 -1.21 17.42 -17.56
CA LEU A 455 -2.44 18.09 -17.16
C LEU A 455 -2.31 18.76 -15.80
N VAL A 456 -1.76 18.06 -14.79
CA VAL A 456 -1.54 18.65 -13.46
C VAL A 456 -0.64 19.90 -13.54
N LEU A 457 0.44 19.86 -14.33
CA LEU A 457 1.34 21.00 -14.52
C LEU A 457 0.66 22.18 -15.22
N VAL A 458 -0.11 21.91 -16.27
CA VAL A 458 -0.85 22.94 -17.02
C VAL A 458 -1.89 23.59 -16.12
N PHE A 459 -2.71 22.81 -15.41
CA PHE A 459 -3.71 23.38 -14.51
C PHE A 459 -3.07 24.20 -13.38
N ASN A 460 -2.02 23.69 -12.72
CA ASN A 460 -1.36 24.44 -11.64
C ASN A 460 -0.67 25.71 -12.16
N GLY A 461 0.02 25.63 -13.31
CA GLY A 461 0.64 26.80 -13.94
C GLY A 461 -0.40 27.84 -14.35
N ALA A 462 -1.44 27.42 -15.06
CA ALA A 462 -2.54 28.27 -15.49
C ALA A 462 -3.25 28.96 -14.31
N SER A 463 -3.56 28.22 -13.24
CA SER A 463 -4.13 28.78 -12.02
C SER A 463 -3.24 29.85 -11.40
N LEU A 464 -1.94 29.58 -11.23
CA LEU A 464 -1.01 30.56 -10.66
C LEU A 464 -0.94 31.84 -11.50
N GLY A 465 -0.71 31.71 -12.81
CA GLY A 465 -0.60 32.85 -13.72
C GLY A 465 -1.90 33.65 -13.81
N GLY A 466 -3.04 32.97 -13.92
CA GLY A 466 -4.35 33.59 -13.99
C GLY A 466 -4.75 34.32 -12.73
N ILE A 467 -4.46 33.77 -11.55
CA ILE A 467 -4.72 34.42 -10.26
C ILE A 467 -3.91 35.71 -10.14
N PHE A 468 -2.60 35.68 -10.41
CA PHE A 468 -1.76 36.89 -10.34
C PHE A 468 -2.17 37.95 -11.37
N ALA A 469 -2.54 37.54 -12.58
CA ALA A 469 -3.05 38.44 -13.61
C ALA A 469 -4.38 39.08 -13.22
N ALA A 470 -5.35 38.28 -12.72
CA ALA A 470 -6.62 38.80 -12.25
C ALA A 470 -6.41 39.82 -11.11
N LEU A 471 -5.54 39.50 -10.14
CA LEU A 471 -5.21 40.41 -9.04
C LEU A 471 -4.51 41.69 -9.48
N SER A 472 -3.75 41.66 -10.57
CA SER A 472 -3.10 42.85 -11.10
C SER A 472 -4.12 43.88 -11.59
N HIS A 473 -5.26 43.43 -12.14
CA HIS A 473 -6.36 44.29 -12.56
C HIS A 473 -6.99 45.06 -11.40
N TYR A 474 -7.07 44.44 -10.23
CA TYR A 474 -7.60 45.05 -9.00
C TYR A 474 -6.51 45.73 -8.14
N GLY A 475 -5.27 45.84 -8.63
CA GLY A 475 -4.15 46.44 -7.87
C GLY A 475 -3.69 45.66 -6.64
N MET A 476 -4.12 44.39 -6.49
CA MET A 476 -3.92 43.57 -5.28
C MET A 476 -2.84 42.49 -5.43
N ALA A 477 -2.19 42.36 -6.59
CA ALA A 477 -1.17 41.34 -6.84
C ALA A 477 -0.02 41.37 -5.80
N HIS A 478 0.38 42.57 -5.36
CA HIS A 478 1.43 42.76 -4.36
C HIS A 478 1.09 42.13 -3.00
N ARG A 479 -0.20 42.10 -2.62
CA ARG A 479 -0.64 41.51 -1.35
C ARG A 479 -0.51 39.99 -1.36
N LEU A 480 -0.94 39.34 -2.44
CA LEU A 480 -0.74 37.89 -2.62
C LEU A 480 0.75 37.55 -2.73
N PHE A 481 1.51 38.36 -3.47
CA PHE A 481 2.96 38.18 -3.58
C PHE A 481 3.63 38.22 -2.21
N ASN A 482 3.34 39.22 -1.37
CA ASN A 482 3.88 39.32 -0.01
C ASN A 482 3.57 38.09 0.86
N PHE A 483 2.40 37.47 0.66
CA PHE A 483 2.03 36.25 1.38
C PHE A 483 2.80 35.03 0.85
N VAL A 484 2.83 34.82 -0.47
CA VAL A 484 3.37 33.62 -1.11
C VAL A 484 4.90 33.59 -1.11
N VAL A 485 5.56 34.74 -1.18
CA VAL A 485 7.01 34.83 -1.45
C VAL A 485 7.90 34.11 -0.43
N ALA A 486 7.44 33.95 0.82
CA ALA A 486 8.19 33.29 1.89
C ALA A 486 8.41 31.77 1.68
N HIS A 487 7.55 31.12 0.89
CA HIS A 487 7.56 29.65 0.72
C HIS A 487 7.32 29.22 -0.73
N GLY A 488 6.65 30.03 -1.55
CA GLY A 488 6.20 29.65 -2.89
C GLY A 488 7.33 29.17 -3.81
N PHE A 489 8.54 29.70 -3.71
CA PHE A 489 9.66 29.21 -4.50
C PHE A 489 10.01 27.74 -4.18
N LEU A 490 10.00 27.36 -2.89
CA LEU A 490 10.23 25.98 -2.46
C LEU A 490 9.09 25.07 -2.94
N GLU A 491 7.84 25.49 -2.79
CA GLU A 491 6.67 24.70 -3.19
C GLU A 491 6.61 24.45 -4.69
N MET A 492 6.76 25.50 -5.51
CA MET A 492 6.77 25.38 -6.96
C MET A 492 7.94 24.50 -7.44
N SER A 493 9.09 24.58 -6.78
CA SER A 493 10.23 23.68 -7.05
C SER A 493 9.87 22.22 -6.77
N ILE A 494 9.21 21.94 -5.63
CA ILE A 494 8.83 20.57 -5.26
C ILE A 494 7.76 20.01 -6.19
N ILE A 495 6.74 20.79 -6.55
CA ILE A 495 5.71 20.37 -7.50
C ILE A 495 6.36 20.02 -8.85
N ALA A 496 7.28 20.87 -9.33
CA ALA A 496 7.99 20.61 -10.57
C ALA A 496 8.89 19.37 -10.49
N VAL A 497 9.55 19.12 -9.35
CA VAL A 497 10.35 17.90 -9.14
C VAL A 497 9.46 16.65 -9.11
N ALA A 498 8.32 16.70 -8.40
CA ALA A 498 7.38 15.59 -8.33
C ALA A 498 6.76 15.28 -9.71
N ALA A 499 6.43 16.33 -10.47
CA ALA A 499 5.96 16.19 -11.84
C ALA A 499 7.07 15.68 -12.78
N GLY A 500 8.30 16.16 -12.66
CA GLY A 500 9.44 15.61 -13.40
C GLY A 500 9.65 14.12 -13.13
N CYS A 501 9.47 13.67 -11.88
CA CYS A 501 9.46 12.25 -11.54
C CYS A 501 8.29 11.50 -12.19
N GLY A 502 7.10 12.10 -12.26
CA GLY A 502 5.94 11.54 -12.96
C GLY A 502 6.18 11.40 -14.47
N LEU A 503 6.73 12.42 -15.12
CA LEU A 503 7.12 12.36 -16.53
C LEU A 503 8.20 11.31 -16.79
N ALA A 504 9.20 11.20 -15.92
CA ALA A 504 10.23 10.15 -15.99
C ALA A 504 9.66 8.73 -15.83
N LEU A 505 8.59 8.59 -15.04
CA LEU A 505 7.84 7.35 -14.91
C LEU A 505 7.01 7.05 -16.17
N GLY A 506 6.39 8.08 -16.76
CA GLY A 506 5.69 7.97 -18.04
C GLY A 506 6.60 7.55 -19.17
N ASP A 507 7.79 8.14 -19.24
CA ASP A 507 8.86 7.72 -20.15
C ASP A 507 9.27 6.27 -19.93
N ALA A 508 9.41 5.82 -18.67
CA ALA A 508 9.73 4.43 -18.38
C ALA A 508 8.66 3.44 -18.90
N LEU A 509 7.40 3.87 -19.01
CA LEU A 509 6.33 3.08 -19.62
C LEU A 509 6.38 3.10 -21.16
N LEU A 510 6.58 4.29 -21.75
CA LEU A 510 6.57 4.49 -23.21
C LEU A 510 7.82 3.94 -23.88
N HIS A 511 8.99 4.13 -23.25
CA HIS A 511 10.31 3.77 -23.76
C HIS A 511 11.05 2.83 -22.80
N PRO A 512 10.60 1.56 -22.62
CA PRO A 512 11.16 0.65 -21.63
C PRO A 512 12.54 0.05 -22.00
N ARG A 513 13.08 0.38 -23.19
CA ARG A 513 14.32 -0.21 -23.75
C ARG A 513 14.25 -1.74 -23.76
N ASP A 514 15.30 -2.44 -23.32
CA ASP A 514 15.38 -3.91 -23.28
C ASP A 514 14.56 -4.54 -22.13
N LEU A 515 13.90 -3.72 -21.32
CA LEU A 515 13.09 -4.19 -20.20
C LEU A 515 11.63 -4.34 -20.62
N THR A 516 10.90 -5.19 -19.90
CA THR A 516 9.43 -5.12 -19.96
C THR A 516 8.95 -3.80 -19.37
N ARG A 517 7.82 -3.27 -19.87
CA ARG A 517 7.19 -2.05 -19.36
C ARG A 517 7.05 -2.03 -17.83
N VAL A 518 6.57 -3.15 -17.27
CA VAL A 518 6.43 -3.32 -15.82
C VAL A 518 7.79 -3.26 -15.12
N LYS A 519 8.80 -3.95 -15.66
CA LYS A 519 10.14 -3.95 -15.05
C LYS A 519 10.81 -2.58 -15.12
N SER A 520 10.66 -1.86 -16.23
CA SER A 520 11.13 -0.48 -16.41
C SER A 520 10.51 0.45 -15.37
N LEU A 521 9.18 0.42 -15.22
CA LEU A 521 8.45 1.17 -14.19
C LEU A 521 8.91 0.85 -12.77
N GLN A 522 9.11 -0.43 -12.45
CA GLN A 522 9.57 -0.85 -11.12
C GLN A 522 10.96 -0.32 -10.79
N LEU A 523 11.89 -0.31 -11.76
CA LEU A 523 13.24 0.21 -11.56
C LEU A 523 13.22 1.74 -11.44
N ARG A 524 12.56 2.43 -12.36
CA ARG A 524 12.44 3.90 -12.35
C ARG A 524 11.75 4.39 -11.08
N GLY A 525 10.60 3.82 -10.73
CA GLY A 525 9.83 4.22 -9.53
C GLY A 525 10.61 4.05 -8.22
N ARG A 526 11.46 3.01 -8.11
CA ARG A 526 12.34 2.82 -6.95
C ARG A 526 13.47 3.85 -6.91
N ALA A 527 14.08 4.19 -8.05
CA ALA A 527 15.13 5.19 -8.11
C ALA A 527 14.61 6.60 -7.73
N LEU A 528 13.36 6.91 -8.05
CA LEU A 528 12.72 8.21 -7.77
C LEU A 528 12.12 8.31 -6.36
N PHE A 529 11.94 7.19 -5.66
CA PHE A 529 11.26 7.14 -4.37
C PHE A 529 11.89 8.07 -3.32
N ASP A 530 13.21 8.01 -3.14
CA ASP A 530 13.91 8.82 -2.15
C ASP A 530 13.76 10.33 -2.43
N LEU A 531 13.77 10.71 -3.71
CA LEU A 531 13.56 12.11 -4.13
C LEU A 531 12.14 12.61 -3.80
N ILE A 532 11.12 11.79 -4.02
CA ILE A 532 9.72 12.14 -3.67
C ILE A 532 9.56 12.29 -2.15
N ILE A 533 10.15 11.40 -1.36
CA ILE A 533 10.10 11.49 0.10
C ILE A 533 10.83 12.75 0.58
N PHE A 534 12.04 13.00 0.08
CA PHE A 534 12.79 14.21 0.39
C PHE A 534 12.00 15.49 0.05
N SER A 535 11.36 15.52 -1.12
CA SER A 535 10.58 16.67 -1.57
C SER A 535 9.30 16.85 -0.73
N SER A 536 8.65 15.74 -0.35
CA SER A 536 7.48 15.77 0.54
C SER A 536 7.82 16.31 1.93
N MET A 537 9.03 16.04 2.46
CA MET A 537 9.52 16.67 3.68
C MET A 537 9.71 18.19 3.51
N GLY A 538 10.14 18.63 2.33
CA GLY A 538 10.22 20.05 1.98
C GLY A 538 8.86 20.76 1.98
N LEU A 539 7.78 20.09 1.57
CA LEU A 539 6.42 20.66 1.64
C LEU A 539 5.94 20.84 3.08
N VAL A 540 6.36 19.98 4.01
CA VAL A 540 6.09 20.18 5.44
C VAL A 540 6.77 21.45 5.94
N VAL A 541 8.02 21.69 5.52
CA VAL A 541 8.73 22.94 5.83
C VAL A 541 8.01 24.14 5.23
N ALA A 542 7.58 24.06 3.95
CA ALA A 542 6.83 25.13 3.31
C ALA A 542 5.51 25.44 4.03
N GLY A 543 4.75 24.41 4.42
CA GLY A 543 3.51 24.57 5.19
C GLY A 543 3.75 25.24 6.56
N LEU A 544 4.83 24.90 7.26
CA LEU A 544 5.20 25.61 8.51
C LEU A 544 5.51 27.09 8.24
N VAL A 545 6.25 27.40 7.18
CA VAL A 545 6.55 28.79 6.80
C VAL A 545 5.28 29.54 6.42
N GLU A 546 4.36 28.89 5.71
CA GLU A 546 3.05 29.42 5.37
C GLU A 546 2.19 29.74 6.61
N GLY A 547 2.25 28.90 7.65
CA GLY A 547 1.47 29.08 8.87
C GLY A 547 2.02 30.16 9.81
N PHE A 548 3.35 30.32 9.85
CA PHE A 548 4.01 31.17 10.85
C PHE A 548 4.69 32.43 10.28
N VAL A 549 5.25 32.37 9.08
CA VAL A 549 6.05 33.48 8.49
C VAL A 549 5.23 34.30 7.50
N SER A 550 4.47 33.64 6.62
CA SER A 550 3.66 34.31 5.59
C SER A 550 2.62 35.30 6.14
N PRO A 551 1.86 34.97 7.21
CA PRO A 551 0.82 35.85 7.75
C PRO A 551 1.38 37.00 8.60
N TYR A 552 2.67 36.97 8.93
CA TYR A 552 3.27 37.98 9.80
C TYR A 552 3.47 39.29 9.04
N GLU A 553 2.56 40.25 9.23
CA GLU A 553 2.49 41.51 8.47
C GLU A 553 3.64 42.48 8.80
N GLN A 554 4.20 42.38 10.01
CA GLN A 554 5.30 43.24 10.47
C GLN A 554 6.64 42.92 9.78
N LEU A 555 6.75 41.74 9.14
CA LEU A 555 7.96 41.33 8.44
C LEU A 555 7.98 41.92 7.02
N PRO A 556 9.01 42.70 6.65
CA PRO A 556 9.10 43.28 5.32
C PRO A 556 9.11 42.21 4.21
N THR A 557 8.47 42.51 3.08
CA THR A 557 8.42 41.63 1.90
C THR A 557 9.81 41.19 1.44
N ALA A 558 10.81 42.07 1.52
CA ALA A 558 12.19 41.76 1.17
C ALA A 558 12.79 40.66 2.06
N VAL A 559 12.50 40.66 3.37
CA VAL A 559 12.97 39.63 4.30
C VAL A 559 12.29 38.29 3.99
N LYS A 560 10.97 38.31 3.75
CA LYS A 560 10.22 37.11 3.30
C LYS A 560 10.79 36.55 2.01
N LEU A 561 11.10 37.40 1.03
CA LEU A 561 11.70 37.00 -0.24
C LEU A 561 13.07 36.36 -0.05
N ILE A 562 13.98 37.00 0.71
CA ILE A 562 15.30 36.43 1.00
C ILE A 562 15.17 35.06 1.68
N PHE A 563 14.28 34.96 2.65
CA PHE A 563 14.03 33.71 3.36
C PHE A 563 13.49 32.60 2.45
N GLY A 564 12.49 32.90 1.61
CA GLY A 564 11.93 31.95 0.65
C GLY A 564 12.94 31.52 -0.42
N LEU A 565 13.75 32.44 -0.93
CA LEU A 565 14.84 32.14 -1.85
C LEU A 565 15.93 31.29 -1.18
N ALA A 566 16.27 31.55 0.08
CA ALA A 566 17.25 30.76 0.83
C ALA A 566 16.77 29.31 1.04
N LEU A 567 15.49 29.11 1.39
CA LEU A 567 14.90 27.77 1.49
C LEU A 567 14.93 27.03 0.14
N GLY A 568 14.54 27.73 -0.92
CA GLY A 568 14.66 27.24 -2.29
C GLY A 568 16.06 26.83 -2.68
N ALA A 569 17.02 27.72 -2.44
CA ALA A 569 18.43 27.48 -2.71
C ALA A 569 18.95 26.29 -1.90
N ALA A 570 18.62 26.18 -0.62
CA ALA A 570 19.01 25.03 0.20
C ALA A 570 18.49 23.70 -0.37
N TYR A 571 17.24 23.68 -0.83
CA TYR A 571 16.66 22.51 -1.50
C TYR A 571 17.42 22.17 -2.79
N TRP A 572 17.61 23.12 -3.71
CA TRP A 572 18.28 22.88 -4.98
C TRP A 572 19.77 22.55 -4.83
N LEU A 573 20.49 23.23 -3.94
CA LEU A 573 21.90 22.95 -3.64
C LEU A 573 22.07 21.52 -3.11
N THR A 574 21.11 21.02 -2.32
CA THR A 574 21.13 19.65 -1.83
C THR A 574 21.02 18.64 -2.98
N LEU A 575 20.17 18.92 -3.98
CA LEU A 575 19.97 18.06 -5.16
C LEU A 575 21.14 18.14 -6.16
N LEU A 576 21.72 19.32 -6.34
CA LEU A 576 22.78 19.60 -7.31
C LEU A 576 24.18 19.22 -6.80
N ALA A 577 24.36 19.10 -5.49
CA ALA A 577 25.66 18.83 -4.89
C ALA A 577 26.33 17.55 -5.45
N PRO A 578 27.66 17.56 -5.66
CA PRO A 578 28.40 16.40 -6.13
C PRO A 578 28.37 15.26 -5.10
N PHE A 579 28.55 14.03 -5.55
CA PHE A 579 28.71 12.88 -4.65
C PHE A 579 30.00 13.03 -3.87
N ALA A 580 29.97 12.75 -2.57
CA ALA A 580 31.19 12.64 -1.80
C ALA A 580 32.05 11.50 -2.39
N PRO A 581 33.36 11.70 -2.62
CA PRO A 581 34.22 10.62 -3.07
C PRO A 581 34.15 9.49 -2.04
N ARG A 582 33.82 8.27 -2.48
CA ARG A 582 33.89 7.09 -1.62
C ARG A 582 35.31 7.00 -1.10
N THR A 583 35.52 7.17 0.20
CA THR A 583 36.82 6.91 0.83
C THR A 583 37.23 5.48 0.48
N ALA A 584 38.43 5.33 -0.10
CA ALA A 584 38.97 4.08 -0.66
C ALA A 584 39.10 2.91 0.34
N ALA A 585 38.73 3.11 1.61
CA ALA A 585 38.75 2.10 2.67
C ALA A 585 37.78 0.92 2.42
N GLY A 586 36.72 1.10 1.63
CA GLY A 586 35.77 0.03 1.30
C GLY A 586 36.29 -0.97 0.24
N THR A 587 37.26 -0.58 -0.58
CA THR A 587 37.78 -1.41 -1.68
C THR A 587 38.84 -2.40 -1.18
N LEU A 588 39.61 -2.04 -0.15
CA LEU A 588 40.66 -2.88 0.43
C LEU A 588 40.12 -4.09 1.23
N LEU A 589 38.89 -4.02 1.76
CA LEU A 589 38.26 -5.16 2.43
C LEU A 589 37.65 -6.17 1.44
N ALA A 590 37.38 -5.75 0.19
CA ALA A 590 36.89 -6.64 -0.85
C ALA A 590 38.02 -7.42 -1.56
N SER A 591 39.24 -6.87 -1.60
CA SER A 591 40.41 -7.57 -2.13
C SER A 591 40.98 -8.60 -1.15
N ASN A 592 40.94 -8.34 0.16
CA ASN A 592 41.47 -9.26 1.17
C ASN A 592 40.63 -10.52 1.44
N GLN A 593 39.40 -10.61 0.91
CA GLN A 593 38.58 -11.84 1.01
C GLN A 593 38.68 -12.74 -0.22
N ARG A 594 39.39 -12.33 -1.28
CA ARG A 594 39.65 -13.19 -2.46
C ARG A 594 41.00 -13.90 -2.41
N SER A 595 41.86 -13.60 -1.43
CA SER A 595 43.21 -14.18 -1.31
C SER A 595 43.37 -15.20 -0.19
N SER A 596 42.30 -15.60 0.49
CA SER A 596 42.35 -16.58 1.59
C SER A 596 41.36 -17.73 1.39
N SER A 597 41.59 -18.53 0.37
CA SER A 597 41.10 -19.91 0.26
C SER A 597 42.24 -20.75 -0.31
N PRO A 598 42.93 -21.57 0.52
CA PRO A 598 43.75 -22.66 0.00
C PRO A 598 42.90 -23.74 -0.67
#